data_AF-A0A1F1ZJ60-F1
#
_entry.id   AF-A0A1F1ZJ60-F1
#
_cell.length_a   1.000
_cell.length_b   1.000
_cell.length_c   1.000
_cell.angle_alpha   90.00
_cell.angle_beta   90.00
_cell.angle_gamma   90.00
#
_symmetry.space_group_name_H-M   'P 1'
#
loop_
_entity.id
_entity.type
_entity.pdbx_description
1 polymer ?
#
loop_
_entity_poly.entity_id
_entity_poly.type
_entity_poly.pdbx_seq_one_letter_code
_entity_poly.pdbx_strand_id
1 'polypeptide(L)'
;MLVLAAIGLWFSTLIMYDKIKLVLDSSFTPACTLNDVVSCSDVMASSQASAFGFPNPFIGMIGFPVVMTIAVVLLVGARLPRWLWWSVVVGLGLAVVFVHWLAFQAIFNIVALCPWCMVVWSVTLPLFVMSLTHTVRQSRRQRGQPTAEGIGVPLAITLVWYVGFAAVIAMQFLM
;
A
#
# COMPACT_ATOMS: atom_id res chain seq x y z
N MET A 1 10.13 7.67 -1.04
CA MET A 1 9.63 6.90 -2.20
C MET A 1 10.39 5.59 -2.40
N LEU A 2 11.72 5.62 -2.64
CA LEU A 2 12.50 4.40 -2.90
C LEU A 2 12.34 3.32 -1.83
N VAL A 3 12.59 3.66 -0.56
CA VAL A 3 12.49 2.73 0.57
C VAL A 3 11.08 2.13 0.70
N LEU A 4 10.05 2.98 0.63
CA LEU A 4 8.65 2.54 0.73
C LEU A 4 8.25 1.61 -0.42
N ALA A 5 8.70 1.91 -1.65
CA ALA A 5 8.44 1.07 -2.81
C ALA A 5 9.18 -0.28 -2.71
N ALA A 6 10.42 -0.29 -2.20
CA ALA A 6 11.17 -1.51 -1.97
C ALA A 6 10.50 -2.41 -0.91
N ILE A 7 10.02 -1.82 0.20
CA ILE A 7 9.24 -2.55 1.23
C ILE A 7 7.95 -3.11 0.61
N GLY A 8 7.20 -2.28 -0.12
CA GLY A 8 5.96 -2.71 -0.77
C GLY A 8 6.19 -3.86 -1.76
N LEU A 9 7.24 -3.78 -2.57
CA LEU A 9 7.63 -4.84 -3.51
C LEU A 9 7.99 -6.12 -2.77
N TRP A 10 8.86 -6.03 -1.76
CA TRP A 10 9.30 -7.19 -0.97
C TRP A 10 8.11 -7.93 -0.36
N PHE A 11 7.22 -7.20 0.30
CA PHE A 11 6.04 -7.78 0.93
C PHE A 11 5.03 -8.30 -0.10
N SER A 12 4.86 -7.64 -1.25
CA SER A 12 4.00 -8.16 -2.33
C SER A 12 4.51 -9.49 -2.88
N THR A 13 5.82 -9.62 -3.06
CA THR A 13 6.46 -10.87 -3.51
C THR A 13 6.33 -11.97 -2.45
N LEU A 14 6.49 -11.65 -1.16
CA LEU A 14 6.28 -12.60 -0.07
C LEU A 14 4.83 -13.10 -0.02
N ILE A 15 3.85 -12.21 -0.10
CA ILE A 15 2.43 -12.61 -0.11
C ILE A 15 2.14 -13.49 -1.32
N MET A 16 2.70 -13.16 -2.49
CA MET A 16 2.55 -14.00 -3.68
C MET A 16 3.16 -15.39 -3.49
N TYR A 17 4.37 -15.45 -2.94
CA TYR A 17 5.06 -16.71 -2.65
C TYR A 17 4.25 -17.59 -1.70
N ASP A 18 3.74 -17.03 -0.60
CA ASP A 18 2.92 -17.75 0.36
C ASP A 18 1.59 -18.19 -0.25
N LYS A 19 0.96 -17.35 -1.07
CA LYS A 19 -0.26 -17.70 -1.80
C LYS A 19 -0.03 -18.87 -2.76
N ILE A 20 1.09 -18.91 -3.48
CA ILE A 20 1.44 -20.04 -4.35
C ILE A 20 1.59 -21.31 -3.53
N LYS A 21 2.32 -21.27 -2.41
CA LYS A 21 2.48 -22.43 -1.53
C LYS A 21 1.15 -22.94 -0.97
N LEU A 22 0.29 -22.03 -0.53
CA LEU A 22 -1.04 -22.37 -0.01
C LEU A 22 -1.93 -23.04 -1.07
N VAL A 23 -1.79 -22.67 -2.33
CA VAL A 23 -2.51 -23.29 -3.45
C VAL A 23 -1.96 -24.68 -3.80
N LEU A 24 -0.64 -24.88 -3.65
CA LEU A 24 0.01 -26.17 -3.91
C LEU A 24 -0.19 -27.16 -2.77
N ASP A 25 -0.25 -26.66 -1.53
CA ASP A 25 -0.39 -27.45 -0.31
C ASP A 25 -1.29 -26.70 0.67
N SER A 26 -2.52 -27.19 0.84
CA SER A 26 -3.50 -26.60 1.76
C SER A 26 -3.11 -26.74 3.23
N SER A 27 -2.12 -27.57 3.57
CA SER A 27 -1.58 -27.69 4.92
C SER A 27 -0.45 -26.68 5.21
N PHE A 28 -0.01 -25.92 4.21
CA PHE A 28 1.00 -24.88 4.39
C PHE A 28 0.47 -23.74 5.28
N THR A 29 1.20 -23.46 6.35
CA THR A 29 0.94 -22.31 7.23
C THR A 29 1.94 -21.18 6.95
N PRO A 30 1.52 -20.05 6.37
CA PRO A 30 2.38 -18.87 6.20
C PRO A 30 2.93 -18.39 7.54
N ALA A 31 4.17 -17.88 7.57
CA ALA A 31 4.82 -17.50 8.84
C ALA A 31 4.21 -16.26 9.55
N CYS A 32 3.24 -15.57 8.94
CA CYS A 32 2.47 -14.49 9.57
C CYS A 32 1.16 -14.98 10.15
N THR A 33 0.81 -16.26 9.96
CA THR A 33 -0.32 -16.88 10.63
C THR A 33 0.17 -17.23 12.04
N LEU A 34 -0.20 -16.41 13.01
CA LEU A 34 0.22 -16.54 14.42
C LEU A 34 -0.88 -17.13 15.30
N ASN A 35 -2.13 -16.79 14.99
CA ASN A 35 -3.34 -17.27 15.66
C ASN A 35 -4.56 -17.02 14.74
N ASP A 36 -5.76 -17.34 15.22
CA ASP A 36 -7.00 -17.21 14.42
C ASP A 36 -7.32 -15.76 14.04
N VAL A 37 -6.91 -14.78 14.86
CA VAL A 37 -7.10 -13.35 14.59
C VAL A 37 -6.05 -12.81 13.61
N VAL A 38 -4.81 -13.23 13.78
CA VAL A 38 -3.66 -12.87 12.94
C VAL A 38 -3.38 -14.04 12.00
N SER A 39 -4.31 -14.27 11.09
CA SER A 39 -4.31 -15.38 10.14
C SER A 39 -4.25 -14.89 8.71
N CYS A 40 -3.08 -15.01 8.10
CA CYS A 40 -2.96 -14.70 6.68
C CYS A 40 -3.52 -15.81 5.80
N SER A 41 -3.60 -17.04 6.31
CA SER A 41 -4.23 -18.15 5.60
C SER A 41 -5.67 -17.83 5.24
N ASP A 42 -6.45 -17.32 6.19
CA ASP A 42 -7.86 -16.98 5.98
C ASP A 42 -8.02 -15.80 5.01
N VAL A 43 -7.21 -14.76 5.19
CA VAL A 43 -7.20 -13.61 4.28
C VAL A 43 -6.82 -14.05 2.87
N MET A 44 -5.79 -14.86 2.71
CA MET A 44 -5.32 -15.32 1.39
C MET A 44 -6.28 -16.33 0.76
N ALA A 45 -6.98 -17.17 1.52
CA ALA A 45 -7.96 -18.12 1.00
C ALA A 45 -9.27 -17.45 0.54
N SER A 46 -9.56 -16.24 1.02
CA SER A 46 -10.78 -15.50 0.69
C SER A 46 -10.92 -15.19 -0.82
N SER A 47 -12.17 -15.07 -1.28
CA SER A 47 -12.47 -14.64 -2.66
C SER A 47 -11.95 -13.23 -2.97
N GLN A 48 -11.88 -12.39 -1.94
CA GLN A 48 -11.41 -11.02 -2.00
C GLN A 48 -9.91 -10.94 -2.31
N ALA A 49 -9.13 -11.98 -1.98
CA ALA A 49 -7.71 -12.09 -2.32
C ALA A 49 -7.45 -12.20 -3.84
N SER A 50 -8.51 -12.42 -4.63
CA SER A 50 -8.47 -12.47 -6.10
C SER A 50 -9.62 -11.68 -6.72
N ALA A 51 -9.78 -10.42 -6.29
CA ALA A 51 -10.93 -9.58 -6.65
C ALA A 51 -11.10 -9.35 -8.16
N PHE A 52 -10.00 -9.43 -8.92
CA PHE A 52 -9.99 -9.25 -10.38
C PHE A 52 -9.80 -10.57 -11.15
N GLY A 53 -10.02 -11.72 -10.52
CA GLY A 53 -9.82 -13.05 -11.12
C GLY A 53 -8.37 -13.55 -11.11
N PHE A 54 -7.44 -12.75 -10.58
CA PHE A 54 -6.05 -13.14 -10.34
C PHE A 54 -5.63 -12.71 -8.92
N PRO A 55 -4.57 -13.31 -8.33
CA PRO A 55 -4.11 -12.94 -7.00
C PRO A 55 -3.75 -11.46 -6.90
N ASN A 56 -4.38 -10.72 -5.98
CA ASN A 56 -4.12 -9.30 -5.77
C ASN A 56 -2.64 -8.92 -5.59
N PRO A 57 -1.76 -9.75 -4.97
CA PRO A 57 -0.34 -9.44 -4.85
C PRO A 57 0.36 -9.14 -6.19
N PHE A 58 -0.15 -9.65 -7.31
CA PHE A 58 0.34 -9.29 -8.65
C PHE A 58 0.30 -7.79 -8.92
N ILE A 59 -0.75 -7.09 -8.44
CA ILE A 59 -0.87 -5.64 -8.62
C ILE A 59 0.30 -4.94 -7.92
N GLY A 60 0.65 -5.38 -6.71
CA GLY A 60 1.80 -4.87 -5.97
C GLY A 60 3.13 -5.18 -6.66
N MET A 61 3.32 -6.43 -7.11
CA MET A 61 4.53 -6.85 -7.84
C MET A 61 4.75 -6.08 -9.15
N ILE A 62 3.72 -5.48 -9.75
CA ILE A 62 3.84 -4.64 -10.94
C ILE A 62 3.95 -3.15 -10.58
N GLY A 63 3.12 -2.69 -9.64
CA GLY A 63 3.04 -1.27 -9.28
C GLY A 63 4.25 -0.76 -8.50
N PHE A 64 4.75 -1.52 -7.52
CA PHE A 64 5.89 -1.08 -6.70
C PHE A 64 7.19 -0.94 -7.49
N PRO A 65 7.56 -1.83 -8.43
CA PRO A 65 8.71 -1.60 -9.29
C PRO A 65 8.62 -0.32 -10.12
N VAL A 66 7.44 0.03 -10.64
CA VAL A 66 7.26 1.29 -11.38
C VAL A 66 7.58 2.50 -10.49
N VAL A 67 7.04 2.52 -9.27
CA VAL A 67 7.33 3.59 -8.29
C VAL A 67 8.81 3.59 -7.87
N MET A 68 9.41 2.41 -7.74
CA MET A 68 10.82 2.23 -7.42
C MET A 68 11.73 2.79 -8.53
N THR A 69 11.43 2.48 -9.80
CA THR A 69 12.14 3.03 -10.97
C THR A 69 12.03 4.54 -11.01
N ILE A 70 10.84 5.10 -10.81
CA ILE A 70 10.65 6.56 -10.72
C ILE A 70 11.51 7.16 -9.61
N ALA A 71 11.56 6.52 -8.44
CA ALA A 71 12.38 7.00 -7.33
C ALA A 71 13.88 6.99 -7.67
N VAL A 72 14.39 5.94 -8.32
CA VAL A 72 15.80 5.87 -8.77
C VAL A 72 16.10 6.95 -9.81
N VAL A 73 15.22 7.12 -10.80
CA VAL A 73 15.39 8.14 -11.85
C VAL A 73 15.49 9.55 -11.24
N LEU A 74 14.70 9.84 -10.20
CA LEU A 74 14.77 11.10 -9.47
C LEU A 74 16.07 11.26 -8.67
N LEU A 75 16.61 10.18 -8.10
CA LEU A 75 17.89 10.22 -7.36
C LEU A 75 19.08 10.54 -8.27
N VAL A 76 19.01 10.15 -9.55
CA VAL A 76 20.03 10.50 -10.56
C VAL A 76 19.86 11.95 -11.07
N GLY A 77 18.86 12.69 -10.57
CA GLY A 77 18.64 14.10 -10.88
C GLY A 77 17.81 14.35 -12.14
N ALA A 78 17.22 13.31 -12.73
CA ALA A 78 16.36 13.47 -13.90
C ALA A 78 15.06 14.20 -13.53
N ARG A 79 14.58 15.04 -14.46
CA ARG A 79 13.30 15.76 -14.31
C ARG A 79 12.22 15.06 -15.12
N LEU A 80 11.23 14.54 -14.41
CA LEU A 80 10.09 13.86 -15.03
C LEU A 80 9.02 14.86 -15.51
N PRO A 81 8.34 14.57 -16.64
CA PRO A 81 7.28 15.42 -17.15
C PRO A 81 6.04 15.39 -16.23
N ARG A 82 5.23 16.45 -16.28
CA ARG A 82 4.05 16.62 -15.40
C ARG A 82 3.03 15.50 -15.54
N TRP A 83 2.79 15.02 -16.75
CA TRP A 83 1.80 13.98 -17.00
C TRP A 83 2.13 12.70 -16.24
N LEU A 84 3.42 12.35 -16.16
CA LEU A 84 3.87 11.15 -15.45
C LEU A 84 3.60 11.27 -13.94
N TRP A 85 3.79 12.45 -13.35
CA TRP A 85 3.45 12.70 -11.96
C TRP A 85 1.94 12.56 -11.68
N TRP A 86 1.09 13.05 -12.58
CA TRP A 86 -0.35 12.84 -12.48
C TRP A 86 -0.74 11.37 -12.63
N SER A 87 -0.10 10.63 -13.55
CA SER A 87 -0.30 9.18 -13.68
C SER A 87 0.09 8.43 -12.39
N VAL A 88 1.19 8.81 -11.75
CA VAL A 88 1.62 8.23 -10.47
C VAL A 88 0.61 8.53 -9.36
N VAL A 89 0.11 9.76 -9.28
CA VAL A 89 -0.91 10.14 -8.29
C VAL A 89 -2.20 9.36 -8.51
N VAL A 90 -2.66 9.23 -9.76
CA VAL A 90 -3.86 8.46 -10.09
C VAL A 90 -3.67 6.98 -9.75
N GLY A 91 -2.55 6.37 -10.17
CA GLY A 91 -2.26 4.97 -9.89
C GLY A 91 -2.16 4.67 -8.39
N LEU A 92 -1.44 5.51 -7.62
CA LEU A 92 -1.37 5.37 -6.17
C LEU A 92 -2.70 5.68 -5.48
N GLY A 93 -3.51 6.60 -6.02
CA GLY A 93 -4.85 6.89 -5.51
C GLY A 93 -5.78 5.68 -5.65
N LEU A 94 -5.76 5.03 -6.81
CA LEU A 94 -6.47 3.76 -7.02
C LEU A 94 -5.97 2.66 -6.08
N ALA A 95 -4.65 2.56 -5.90
CA ALA A 95 -4.05 1.60 -4.96
C ALA A 95 -4.51 1.85 -3.52
N VAL A 96 -4.55 3.13 -3.08
CA VAL A 96 -5.05 3.51 -1.75
C VAL A 96 -6.51 3.07 -1.60
N VAL A 97 -7.38 3.39 -2.55
CA VAL A 97 -8.80 2.99 -2.50
C VAL A 97 -8.93 1.47 -2.42
N PHE A 98 -8.20 0.74 -3.26
CA PHE A 98 -8.26 -0.71 -3.29
C PHE A 98 -7.77 -1.36 -1.98
N VAL A 99 -6.67 -0.85 -1.43
CA VAL A 99 -6.14 -1.28 -0.12
C VAL A 99 -7.14 -1.04 1.01
N HIS A 100 -7.83 0.11 1.01
CA HIS A 100 -8.86 0.39 2.03
C HIS A 100 -10.05 -0.55 1.93
N TRP A 101 -10.47 -0.86 0.70
CA TRP A 101 -11.51 -1.85 0.47
C TRP A 101 -11.09 -3.24 0.96
N LEU A 102 -9.86 -3.68 0.66
CA LEU A 102 -9.33 -4.95 1.15
C LEU A 102 -9.22 -5.00 2.68
N ALA A 103 -8.81 -3.89 3.31
CA ALA A 103 -8.76 -3.81 4.75
C ALA A 103 -10.14 -3.85 5.40
N PHE A 104 -11.13 -3.18 4.80
CA PHE A 104 -12.52 -3.28 5.24
C PHE A 104 -13.04 -4.74 5.14
N GLN A 105 -12.72 -5.42 4.05
CA GLN A 105 -13.05 -6.84 3.89
C GLN A 105 -12.36 -7.71 4.96
N ALA A 106 -11.07 -7.50 5.19
CA ALA A 106 -10.30 -8.24 6.19
C ALA A 106 -10.84 -8.04 7.62
N ILE A 107 -11.10 -6.79 8.02
CA ILE A 107 -11.50 -6.43 9.38
C ILE A 107 -12.96 -6.83 9.66
N PHE A 108 -13.89 -6.52 8.76
CA PHE A 108 -15.33 -6.64 9.06
C PHE A 108 -16.01 -7.87 8.46
N ASN A 109 -15.43 -8.50 7.43
CA ASN A 109 -16.07 -9.64 6.77
C ASN A 109 -15.31 -10.94 7.04
N ILE A 110 -13.98 -10.93 6.87
CA ILE A 110 -13.12 -12.10 7.12
C ILE A 110 -12.82 -12.24 8.62
N VAL A 111 -12.76 -11.10 9.33
CA VAL A 111 -12.41 -11.03 10.75
C VAL A 111 -11.02 -11.64 11.01
N ALA A 112 -10.06 -11.32 10.13
CA ALA A 112 -8.67 -11.76 10.24
C ALA A 112 -7.70 -10.67 9.73
N LEU A 113 -6.53 -10.59 10.35
CA LEU A 113 -5.47 -9.64 10.04
C LEU A 113 -4.25 -10.36 9.45
N CYS A 114 -3.77 -9.86 8.33
CA CYS A 114 -2.55 -10.33 7.69
C CYS A 114 -1.43 -9.30 7.89
N PRO A 115 -0.41 -9.57 8.73
CA PRO A 115 0.73 -8.67 8.93
C PRO A 115 1.43 -8.26 7.63
N TRP A 116 1.58 -9.18 6.67
CA TRP A 116 2.19 -8.82 5.38
C TRP A 116 1.35 -7.82 4.58
N CYS A 117 0.02 -8.03 4.52
CA CYS A 117 -0.90 -7.10 3.89
C CYS A 117 -0.88 -5.74 4.59
N MET A 118 -0.87 -5.72 5.93
CA MET A 118 -0.82 -4.48 6.71
C MET A 118 0.43 -3.65 6.40
N VAL A 119 1.58 -4.29 6.16
CA VAL A 119 2.79 -3.58 5.71
C VAL A 119 2.61 -2.99 4.31
N VAL A 120 2.00 -3.72 3.37
CA VAL A 120 1.69 -3.17 2.03
C VAL A 120 0.73 -1.97 2.15
N TRP A 121 -0.27 -2.06 3.02
CA TRP A 121 -1.22 -0.98 3.26
C TRP A 121 -0.52 0.24 3.86
N SER A 122 0.36 0.01 4.82
CA SER A 122 1.06 1.07 5.53
C SER A 122 2.00 1.86 4.63
N VAL A 123 2.64 1.24 3.64
CA VAL A 123 3.53 1.97 2.71
C VAL A 123 2.79 2.65 1.55
N THR A 124 1.59 2.18 1.21
CA THR A 124 0.83 2.66 0.04
C THR A 124 0.32 4.10 0.22
N LEU A 125 -0.25 4.43 1.39
CA LEU A 125 -0.75 5.79 1.64
C LEU A 125 0.37 6.85 1.70
N PRO A 126 1.49 6.65 2.43
CA PRO A 126 2.61 7.59 2.42
C PRO A 126 3.16 7.82 1.00
N LEU A 127 3.24 6.78 0.16
CA LEU A 127 3.63 6.93 -1.25
C LEU A 127 2.67 7.87 -1.99
N PHE A 128 1.35 7.68 -1.82
CA PHE A 128 0.34 8.55 -2.41
C PHE A 128 0.48 9.99 -1.92
N VAL A 129 0.58 10.21 -0.61
CA VAL A 129 0.71 11.55 -0.01
C VAL A 129 1.98 12.24 -0.49
N MET A 130 3.11 11.54 -0.55
CA MET A 130 4.38 12.08 -1.09
C MET A 130 4.23 12.48 -2.56
N SER A 131 3.68 11.62 -3.41
CA SER A 131 3.49 11.91 -4.85
C SER A 131 2.50 13.04 -5.09
N LEU A 132 1.39 13.07 -4.35
CA LEU A 132 0.36 14.12 -4.46
C LEU A 132 0.93 15.47 -4.04
N THR A 133 1.62 15.51 -2.90
CA THR A 133 2.20 16.76 -2.39
C THR A 133 3.29 17.29 -3.33
N HIS A 134 4.14 16.41 -3.87
CA HIS A 134 5.09 16.78 -4.92
C HIS A 134 4.39 17.39 -6.14
N THR A 135 3.36 16.71 -6.67
CA THR A 135 2.63 17.13 -7.89
C THR A 135 1.90 18.46 -7.69
N VAL A 136 1.26 18.66 -6.54
CA VAL A 136 0.57 19.90 -6.19
C VAL A 136 1.55 21.05 -6.02
N ARG A 137 2.69 20.84 -5.34
CA ARG A 137 3.75 21.85 -5.17
C ARG A 137 4.35 22.25 -6.51
N GLN A 138 4.65 21.28 -7.36
CA GLN A 138 5.17 21.52 -8.70
C GLN A 138 4.19 22.38 -9.52
N SER A 139 2.88 22.08 -9.43
CA SER A 139 1.84 22.84 -10.13
C SER A 139 1.67 24.26 -9.58
N ARG A 140 1.71 24.46 -8.25
CA ARG A 140 1.65 25.79 -7.63
C ARG A 140 2.84 26.67 -8.00
N ARG A 141 4.06 26.11 -7.96
CA ARG A 141 5.29 26.83 -8.31
C ARG A 141 5.25 27.36 -9.75
N GLN A 142 4.65 26.61 -10.67
CA GLN A 142 4.51 27.02 -12.07
C GLN A 142 3.44 28.09 -12.30
N ARG A 143 2.44 28.16 -11.40
CA ARG A 143 1.42 29.21 -11.39
C ARG A 143 1.86 30.46 -10.62
N GLY A 144 3.12 30.52 -10.15
CA GLY A 144 3.65 31.63 -9.35
C GLY A 144 3.01 31.76 -7.96
N GLN A 145 2.38 30.71 -7.46
CA GLN A 145 1.68 30.73 -6.17
C GLN A 145 2.63 30.41 -5.00
N PRO A 146 2.41 31.01 -3.81
CA PRO A 146 3.15 30.64 -2.61
C PRO A 146 2.97 29.15 -2.34
N THR A 147 4.10 28.48 -2.11
CA THR A 147 4.17 27.03 -1.88
C THR A 147 4.75 26.80 -0.51
N ALA A 148 3.99 26.17 0.39
CA ALA A 148 4.50 25.76 1.69
C ALA A 148 5.50 24.61 1.51
N GLU A 149 6.76 24.81 1.91
CA GLU A 149 7.84 23.84 1.71
C GLU A 149 7.92 22.75 2.80
N GLY A 150 7.21 22.89 3.92
CA GLY A 150 7.33 21.99 5.08
C GLY A 150 6.70 20.60 4.91
N ILE A 151 7.28 19.58 5.57
CA ILE A 151 6.75 18.20 5.58
C ILE A 151 5.61 17.97 6.58
N GLY A 152 5.24 19.00 7.36
CA GLY A 152 4.29 18.89 8.47
C GLY A 152 2.90 18.39 8.06
N VAL A 153 2.27 18.99 7.05
CA VAL A 153 0.93 18.55 6.57
C VAL A 153 0.95 17.11 6.02
N PRO A 154 1.86 16.74 5.08
CA PRO A 154 1.99 15.36 4.62
C PRO A 154 2.17 14.34 5.76
N LEU A 155 3.00 14.69 6.74
CA LEU A 155 3.31 13.84 7.89
C LEU A 155 2.10 13.72 8.82
N ALA A 156 1.41 14.83 9.12
CA ALA A 156 0.19 14.83 9.93
C ALA A 156 -0.90 13.96 9.30
N ILE A 157 -1.15 14.09 7.99
CA ILE A 157 -2.13 13.25 7.27
C ILE A 157 -1.78 11.76 7.44
N THR A 158 -0.51 11.41 7.27
CA THR A 158 -0.04 10.02 7.38
C THR A 158 -0.17 9.49 8.81
N LEU A 159 0.21 10.28 9.82
CA LEU A 159 0.13 9.89 11.23
C LEU A 159 -1.32 9.73 11.69
N VAL A 160 -2.18 10.70 11.36
CA VAL A 160 -3.62 10.63 11.69
C VAL A 160 -4.25 9.39 11.08
N TRP A 161 -3.88 9.06 9.84
CA TRP A 161 -4.35 7.86 9.20
C TRP A 161 -3.90 6.58 9.92
N TYR A 162 -2.62 6.46 10.29
CA TYR A 162 -2.13 5.31 11.04
C TYR A 162 -2.84 5.15 12.39
N VAL A 163 -3.04 6.25 13.12
CA VAL A 163 -3.76 6.23 14.39
C VAL A 163 -5.21 5.80 14.17
N GLY A 164 -5.89 6.33 13.16
CA GLY A 164 -7.26 5.94 12.83
C GLY A 164 -7.38 4.46 12.47
N PHE A 165 -6.47 3.94 11.66
CA PHE A 165 -6.46 2.52 11.27
C PHE A 165 -6.18 1.60 12.47
N ALA A 166 -5.20 1.95 13.29
CA ALA A 166 -4.89 1.21 14.51
C ALA A 166 -6.06 1.23 15.49
N ALA A 167 -6.76 2.36 15.62
CA ALA A 167 -7.96 2.47 16.45
C ALA A 167 -9.09 1.58 15.93
N VAL A 168 -9.37 1.58 14.62
CA VAL A 168 -10.40 0.70 14.03
C VAL A 168 -10.08 -0.78 14.25
N ILE A 169 -8.82 -1.17 14.06
CA ILE A 169 -8.38 -2.55 14.32
C ILE A 169 -8.52 -2.90 15.80
N ALA A 170 -8.06 -2.03 16.70
CA ALA A 170 -8.20 -2.24 18.14
C ALA A 170 -9.66 -2.35 18.56
N MET A 171 -10.55 -1.53 18.00
CA MET A 171 -11.98 -1.56 18.29
C MET A 171 -12.64 -2.88 17.86
N GLN A 172 -12.24 -3.44 16.72
CA GLN A 172 -12.85 -4.67 16.21
C GLN A 172 -12.34 -5.94 16.90
N PHE A 173 -11.08 -5.96 17.35
CA PHE A 173 -10.42 -7.18 17.83
C PHE A 173 -10.13 -7.22 19.33
N LEU A 174 -10.24 -6.09 20.06
CA LEU A 174 -10.01 -6.02 21.51
C LEU A 174 -11.29 -5.74 22.32
N MET A 175 -12.39 -5.35 21.67
CA MET A 175 -13.70 -5.10 22.28
C MET A 175 -14.72 -6.09 21.76
#